data_AF-A0AAV2BWT5-F1
#
_entry.id   AF-A0AAV2BWT5-F1
#
_cell.length_a   1.000
_cell.length_b   1.000
_cell.length_c   1.000
_cell.angle_alpha   90.00
_cell.angle_beta   90.00
_cell.angle_gamma   90.00
#
_symmetry.space_group_name_H-M   'P 1'
#
loop_
_entity.id
_entity.type
_entity.pdbx_description
1 polymer ?
#
loop_
_entity_poly.entity_id
_entity_poly.type
_entity_poly.pdbx_seq_one_letter_code
_entity_poly.pdbx_strand_id
1 'polypeptide(L)'
;MEEIKSLNNQELTNNLKTETGDDAKKEVKVIDTDGTFSSHPNFEEIRQIQSKFIKDRNWDQYHQPRNLLLALVGEVGELAELFQWRGEVKEGLPDWTNEDKEHLSQELSDVFIYLLRLSEKCHIDLPAAVLKKIALNEQKYPASKVWGSKKKYSEYDSSDNTCTGNEQ
;
A
#
# COMPACT_ATOMS: atom_id res chain seq x y z
N MET A 1 -19.32 11.88 -28.42
CA MET A 1 -19.86 11.94 -27.05
C MET A 1 -19.46 10.63 -26.39
N GLU A 2 -18.30 10.45 -25.77
CA GLU A 2 -17.39 11.38 -25.11
C GLU A 2 -15.93 11.03 -25.45
N GLU A 3 -15.11 12.07 -25.70
CA GLU A 3 -13.66 11.97 -25.77
C GLU A 3 -13.11 11.65 -24.38
N ILE A 4 -12.58 10.44 -24.20
CA ILE A 4 -11.63 10.18 -23.11
C ILE A 4 -10.39 11.00 -23.47
N LYS A 5 -10.26 12.18 -22.85
CA LYS A 5 -9.03 12.95 -22.84
C LYS A 5 -7.94 12.06 -22.24
N SER A 6 -7.14 11.47 -23.13
CA SER A 6 -5.81 10.98 -22.85
C SER A 6 -5.07 12.10 -22.11
N LEU A 7 -5.02 12.01 -20.78
CA LEU A 7 -4.12 12.82 -19.98
C LEU A 7 -2.72 12.58 -20.52
N ASN A 8 -2.17 13.61 -21.13
CA ASN A 8 -0.91 13.54 -21.84
C ASN A 8 0.16 13.23 -20.79
N ASN A 9 0.72 12.01 -20.82
CA ASN A 9 1.84 11.62 -19.95
C ASN A 9 3.02 12.60 -20.05
N GLN A 10 3.11 13.38 -21.14
CA GLN A 10 4.04 14.49 -21.22
C GLN A 10 3.78 15.60 -20.20
N GLU A 11 2.55 15.98 -19.85
CA GLU A 11 2.28 17.02 -18.84
C GLU A 11 2.69 16.59 -17.42
N LEU A 12 2.42 15.33 -17.05
CA LEU A 12 2.87 14.75 -15.78
C LEU A 12 4.41 14.69 -15.71
N THR A 13 5.08 14.31 -16.80
CA THR A 13 6.55 14.30 -16.85
C THR A 13 7.20 15.67 -17.07
N ASN A 14 6.48 16.65 -17.65
CA ASN A 14 6.99 18.00 -17.89
C ASN A 14 6.93 18.84 -16.63
N ASN A 15 5.93 18.63 -15.76
CA ASN A 15 5.93 19.17 -14.40
C ASN A 15 7.09 18.61 -13.53
N LEU A 16 7.76 17.54 -14.00
CA LEU A 16 8.95 16.96 -13.37
C LEU A 16 10.28 17.36 -14.07
N LYS A 17 10.25 17.98 -15.27
CA LYS A 17 11.43 18.14 -16.15
C LYS A 17 11.82 19.57 -16.52
N THR A 18 11.17 20.61 -16.03
CA THR A 18 11.73 21.97 -16.13
C THR A 18 12.52 22.25 -14.85
N GLU A 19 13.83 21.97 -14.89
CA GLU A 19 14.90 22.72 -14.20
C GLU A 19 16.21 21.92 -14.30
N THR A 20 16.95 22.18 -15.37
CA THR A 20 18.39 21.88 -15.44
C THR A 20 19.13 23.07 -14.84
N GLY A 21 19.74 22.88 -13.67
CA GLY A 21 20.62 23.85 -13.02
C GLY A 21 21.09 23.28 -11.69
N ASP A 22 22.41 23.25 -11.51
CA ASP A 22 23.13 22.66 -10.38
C ASP A 22 22.65 23.19 -9.00
N ASP A 23 22.75 22.33 -7.97
CA ASP A 23 22.62 22.65 -6.53
C ASP A 23 21.24 23.00 -5.93
N ALA A 24 20.17 22.28 -6.30
CA ALA A 24 18.92 22.28 -5.54
C ALA A 24 18.66 20.92 -4.90
N LYS A 25 18.82 20.82 -3.56
CA LYS A 25 18.12 19.80 -2.77
C LYS A 25 16.63 19.93 -3.10
N LYS A 26 16.11 19.00 -3.88
CA LYS A 26 14.70 18.99 -4.27
C LYS A 26 13.90 18.76 -3.00
N GLU A 27 13.32 19.83 -2.49
CA GLU A 27 12.44 19.81 -1.32
C GLU A 27 11.16 19.07 -1.77
N VAL A 28 11.18 17.74 -1.67
CA VAL A 28 9.95 16.95 -1.72
C VAL A 28 9.19 17.35 -0.47
N LYS A 29 8.18 18.21 -0.63
CA LYS A 29 7.30 18.56 0.47
C LYS A 29 6.54 17.29 0.84
N VAL A 30 6.88 16.73 2.00
CA VAL A 30 6.10 15.69 2.67
C VAL A 30 4.62 16.05 2.52
N ILE A 31 3.86 15.18 1.85
CA ILE A 31 2.42 15.35 1.67
C ILE A 31 1.76 14.91 2.98
N ASP A 32 1.83 15.77 3.99
CA ASP A 32 1.10 15.57 5.24
C ASP A 32 -0.38 15.79 4.93
N THR A 33 -1.19 14.74 5.08
CA THR A 33 -2.63 14.76 4.83
C THR A 33 -3.37 14.64 6.15
N ASP A 34 -4.65 14.99 6.16
CA ASP A 34 -5.55 14.75 7.30
C ASP A 34 -5.97 13.27 7.43
N GLY A 35 -5.18 12.34 6.90
CA GLY A 35 -5.48 10.92 6.82
C GLY A 35 -6.27 10.52 5.57
N THR A 36 -6.50 11.45 4.64
CA THR A 36 -7.10 11.17 3.33
C THR A 36 -6.05 11.03 2.23
N PHE A 37 -6.34 10.25 1.18
CA PHE A 37 -5.45 10.11 0.03
C PHE A 37 -5.94 10.95 -1.16
N SER A 38 -5.00 11.37 -2.00
CA SER A 38 -5.31 11.95 -3.31
C SER A 38 -6.21 11.00 -4.12
N SER A 39 -7.17 11.56 -4.86
CA SER A 39 -8.06 10.76 -5.72
C SER A 39 -7.35 10.14 -6.93
N HIS A 40 -6.22 10.73 -7.34
CA HIS A 40 -5.36 10.28 -8.42
C HIS A 40 -3.87 10.43 -8.04
N PRO A 41 -2.98 9.62 -8.64
CA PRO A 41 -3.29 8.52 -9.56
C PRO A 41 -3.91 7.30 -8.83
N ASN A 42 -4.83 6.59 -9.50
CA ASN A 42 -5.40 5.34 -9.00
C ASN A 42 -4.49 4.13 -9.30
N PHE A 43 -4.86 2.94 -8.82
CA PHE A 43 -4.07 1.71 -8.96
C PHE A 43 -3.70 1.39 -10.43
N GLU A 44 -4.64 1.52 -11.36
CA GLU A 44 -4.40 1.22 -12.76
C GLU A 44 -3.49 2.29 -13.41
N GLU A 45 -3.68 3.55 -13.05
CA GLU A 45 -2.80 4.64 -13.52
C GLU A 45 -1.35 4.44 -13.04
N ILE A 46 -1.16 4.08 -11.76
CA ILE A 46 0.17 3.78 -11.21
C ILE A 46 0.79 2.57 -11.92
N ARG A 47 0.01 1.49 -12.12
CA ARG A 47 0.48 0.29 -12.84
C ARG A 47 0.92 0.65 -14.27
N GLN A 48 0.17 1.50 -14.97
CA GLN A 48 0.52 1.94 -16.32
C GLN A 48 1.82 2.77 -16.35
N ILE A 49 1.95 3.74 -15.44
CA ILE A 49 3.16 4.58 -15.29
C ILE A 49 4.38 3.68 -15.04
N GLN A 50 4.26 2.73 -14.10
CA GLN A 50 5.31 1.78 -13.77
C GLN A 50 5.66 0.85 -14.95
N SER A 51 4.67 0.27 -15.60
CA SER A 51 4.86 -0.61 -16.77
C SER A 51 5.59 0.11 -17.90
N LYS A 52 5.26 1.39 -18.14
CA LYS A 52 5.97 2.24 -19.08
C LYS A 52 7.44 2.45 -18.66
N PHE A 53 7.68 2.85 -17.41
CA PHE A 53 9.03 3.08 -16.88
C PHE A 53 9.95 1.86 -17.07
N ILE A 54 9.42 0.66 -16.82
CA ILE A 54 10.14 -0.62 -16.93
C ILE A 54 10.41 -0.98 -18.40
N LYS A 55 9.40 -0.84 -19.26
CA LYS A 55 9.51 -1.14 -20.71
C LYS A 55 10.54 -0.23 -21.38
N ASP A 56 10.52 1.06 -21.06
CA ASP A 56 11.47 2.04 -21.60
C ASP A 56 12.94 1.70 -21.27
N ARG A 57 13.16 0.88 -20.23
CA ARG A 57 14.49 0.42 -19.80
C ARG A 57 14.80 -1.03 -20.17
N ASN A 58 13.87 -1.71 -20.86
CA ASN A 58 13.96 -3.15 -21.14
C ASN A 58 14.22 -4.00 -19.87
N TRP A 59 13.68 -3.57 -18.72
CA TRP A 59 13.88 -4.25 -17.44
C TRP A 59 12.89 -5.40 -17.21
N ASP A 60 11.90 -5.56 -18.10
CA ASP A 60 10.88 -6.58 -18.00
C ASP A 60 11.45 -8.00 -17.84
N GLN A 61 12.62 -8.26 -18.43
CA GLN A 61 13.37 -9.52 -18.34
C GLN A 61 13.76 -9.92 -16.91
N TYR A 62 13.99 -8.95 -16.01
CA TYR A 62 14.37 -9.19 -14.61
C TYR A 62 13.17 -9.34 -13.68
N HIS A 63 11.98 -8.94 -14.12
CA HIS A 63 10.75 -8.87 -13.33
C HIS A 63 9.97 -10.20 -13.39
N GLN A 64 10.63 -11.29 -13.01
CA GLN A 64 9.96 -12.58 -12.76
C GLN A 64 9.27 -12.58 -11.39
N PRO A 65 8.14 -13.28 -11.19
CA PRO A 65 7.37 -13.22 -9.94
C PRO A 65 8.19 -13.48 -8.67
N ARG A 66 9.10 -14.47 -8.69
CA ARG A 66 9.98 -14.76 -7.56
C ARG A 66 10.91 -13.59 -7.23
N ASN A 67 11.49 -12.95 -8.26
CA ASN A 67 12.43 -11.85 -8.06
C ASN A 67 11.71 -10.63 -7.47
N LEU A 68 10.51 -10.34 -7.97
CA LEU A 68 9.66 -9.26 -7.45
C LEU A 68 9.24 -9.51 -6.01
N LEU A 69 8.92 -10.75 -5.64
CA LEU A 69 8.62 -11.11 -4.25
C LEU A 69 9.85 -10.89 -3.34
N LEU A 70 11.05 -11.26 -3.80
CA LEU A 70 12.26 -11.04 -3.01
C LEU A 70 12.61 -9.56 -2.85
N ALA A 71 12.42 -8.76 -3.90
CA ALA A 71 12.56 -7.30 -3.82
C ALA A 71 11.55 -6.71 -2.84
N LEU A 72 10.27 -7.08 -2.94
CA LEU A 72 9.22 -6.68 -1.98
C LEU A 72 9.60 -6.98 -0.53
N VAL A 73 10.18 -8.16 -0.26
CA VAL A 73 10.64 -8.51 1.09
C VAL A 73 11.78 -7.61 1.56
N GLY A 74 12.68 -7.21 0.65
CA GLY A 74 13.74 -6.22 0.91
C GLY A 74 13.15 -4.89 1.37
N GLU A 75 12.25 -4.30 0.58
CA GLU A 75 11.63 -3.00 0.91
C GLU A 75 10.80 -3.05 2.20
N VAL A 76 10.15 -4.20 2.50
CA VAL A 76 9.48 -4.38 3.80
C VAL A 76 10.49 -4.38 4.96
N GLY A 77 11.70 -4.88 4.72
CA GLY A 77 12.82 -4.80 5.67
C GLY A 77 13.26 -3.35 5.89
N GLU A 78 13.51 -2.60 4.82
CA GLU A 78 13.90 -1.18 4.87
C GLU A 78 12.82 -0.34 5.58
N LEU A 79 11.54 -0.55 5.25
CA LEU A 79 10.42 0.04 5.98
C LEU A 79 10.45 -0.29 7.48
N ALA A 80 10.75 -1.53 7.86
CA ALA A 80 10.81 -1.95 9.26
C ALA A 80 12.00 -1.29 10.00
N GLU A 81 13.12 -1.05 9.33
CA GLU A 81 14.30 -0.39 9.91
C GLU A 81 14.00 1.02 10.41
N LEU A 82 13.05 1.73 9.79
CA LEU A 82 12.61 3.05 10.24
C LEU A 82 11.97 3.05 11.64
N PHE A 83 11.37 1.92 12.02
CA PHE A 83 10.65 1.75 13.29
C PHE A 83 11.42 0.95 14.34
N GLN A 84 12.41 0.14 13.94
CA GLN A 84 13.00 -0.90 14.79
C GLN A 84 13.54 -0.40 16.16
N TRP A 85 14.03 0.85 16.23
CA TRP A 85 14.58 1.46 17.45
C TRP A 85 13.69 2.53 18.05
N ARG A 86 12.48 2.72 17.50
CA ARG A 86 11.49 3.64 18.05
C ARG A 86 10.67 2.88 19.09
N GLY A 87 10.37 3.54 20.21
CA GLY A 87 9.42 3.03 21.19
C GLY A 87 7.98 3.04 20.64
N GLU A 88 7.00 3.31 21.49
CA GLU A 88 5.65 3.55 20.98
C GLU A 88 5.62 4.76 20.03
N VAL A 89 5.17 4.54 18.80
CA VAL A 89 5.05 5.58 17.77
C VAL A 89 3.60 6.09 17.75
N LYS A 90 3.43 7.39 17.93
CA LYS A 90 2.12 8.05 17.92
C LYS A 90 1.59 8.21 16.49
N GLU A 91 0.28 8.11 16.34
CA GLU A 91 -0.42 8.46 15.10
C GLU A 91 -0.08 9.89 14.65
N GLY A 92 0.03 10.09 13.34
CA GLY A 92 0.41 11.38 12.74
C GLY A 92 1.91 11.74 12.89
N LEU A 93 2.69 10.90 13.59
CA LEU A 93 4.15 11.03 13.71
C LEU A 93 4.61 12.45 14.15
N PRO A 94 4.04 13.04 15.22
CA PRO A 94 4.35 14.41 15.64
C PRO A 94 5.81 14.60 16.08
N ASP A 95 6.44 13.51 16.52
CA ASP A 95 7.81 13.50 17.03
C ASP A 95 8.84 13.13 15.92
N TRP A 96 8.41 13.01 14.67
CA TRP A 96 9.27 12.67 13.52
C TRP A 96 9.67 13.93 12.75
N THR A 97 10.89 13.94 12.24
CA THR A 97 11.35 15.02 11.36
C THR A 97 10.73 14.90 9.96
N ASN A 98 10.78 15.97 9.17
CA ASN A 98 10.35 15.90 7.76
C ASN A 98 11.19 14.89 6.96
N GLU A 99 12.48 14.75 7.29
CA GLU A 99 13.35 13.75 6.65
C GLU A 99 12.93 12.33 7.00
N ASP A 100 12.58 12.06 8.27
CA ASP A 100 12.04 10.76 8.67
C ASP A 100 10.72 10.44 7.94
N LYS A 101 9.83 11.42 7.82
CA LYS A 101 8.54 11.27 7.13
C LYS A 101 8.71 11.06 5.62
N GLU A 102 9.68 11.73 5.01
CA GLU A 102 10.03 11.54 3.60
C GLU A 102 10.58 10.14 3.37
N HIS A 103 11.52 9.68 4.20
CA HIS A 103 12.07 8.33 4.11
C HIS A 103 10.98 7.28 4.29
N LEU A 104 10.08 7.47 5.26
CA LEU A 104 8.90 6.62 5.42
C LEU A 104 8.01 6.59 4.18
N SER A 105 7.80 7.74 3.54
CA SER A 105 7.03 7.84 2.30
C SER A 105 7.68 7.06 1.16
N GLN A 106 9.00 7.07 1.08
CA GLN A 106 9.76 6.31 0.07
C GLN A 106 9.61 4.80 0.29
N GLU A 107 9.89 4.31 1.49
CA GLU A 107 9.80 2.88 1.79
C GLU A 107 8.37 2.32 1.65
N LEU A 108 7.36 3.08 2.07
CA LEU A 108 5.96 2.71 1.84
C LEU A 108 5.64 2.63 0.33
N SER A 109 6.20 3.55 -0.45
CA SER A 109 6.01 3.58 -1.91
C SER A 109 6.69 2.39 -2.57
N ASP A 110 7.91 2.04 -2.18
CA ASP A 110 8.66 0.94 -2.77
C ASP A 110 7.99 -0.42 -2.50
N VAL A 111 7.52 -0.66 -1.27
CA VAL A 111 6.67 -1.81 -0.95
C VAL A 111 5.46 -1.89 -1.87
N PHE A 112 4.74 -0.78 -2.06
CA PHE A 112 3.56 -0.75 -2.92
C PHE A 112 3.90 -0.99 -4.39
N ILE A 113 4.97 -0.38 -4.90
CA ILE A 113 5.45 -0.49 -6.28
C ILE A 113 5.76 -1.94 -6.63
N TYR A 114 6.46 -2.68 -5.76
CA TYR A 114 6.73 -4.10 -6.01
C TYR A 114 5.50 -4.99 -5.86
N LEU A 115 4.62 -4.72 -4.90
CA LEU A 115 3.38 -5.45 -4.74
C LEU A 115 2.47 -5.31 -5.98
N LEU A 116 2.33 -4.10 -6.49
CA LEU A 116 1.53 -3.81 -7.68
C LEU A 116 2.12 -4.52 -8.92
N ARG A 117 3.45 -4.46 -9.09
CA ARG A 117 4.13 -5.12 -10.20
C ARG A 117 4.06 -6.64 -10.14
N LEU A 118 4.20 -7.21 -8.94
CA LEU A 118 4.04 -8.64 -8.71
C LEU A 118 2.62 -9.06 -9.09
N SER A 119 1.61 -8.28 -8.69
CA SER A 119 0.22 -8.53 -9.05
C SER A 119 0.00 -8.50 -10.57
N GLU A 120 0.56 -7.51 -11.27
CA GLU A 120 0.54 -7.43 -12.74
C GLU A 120 1.17 -8.67 -13.39
N LYS A 121 2.36 -9.10 -12.93
CA LYS A 121 3.07 -10.28 -13.47
C LYS A 121 2.38 -11.60 -13.16
N CYS A 122 1.56 -11.65 -12.11
CA CYS A 122 0.73 -12.79 -11.77
C CYS A 122 -0.68 -12.73 -12.38
N HIS A 123 -0.99 -11.69 -13.15
CA HIS A 123 -2.32 -11.45 -13.73
C HIS A 123 -3.45 -11.39 -12.69
N ILE A 124 -3.17 -10.74 -11.56
CA ILE A 124 -4.14 -10.53 -10.48
C ILE A 124 -4.63 -9.08 -10.53
N ASP A 125 -5.94 -8.91 -10.66
CA ASP A 125 -6.61 -7.63 -10.40
C ASP A 125 -6.55 -7.36 -8.89
N LEU A 126 -5.53 -6.61 -8.48
CA LEU A 126 -5.26 -6.32 -7.07
C LEU A 126 -6.40 -5.55 -6.40
N PRO A 127 -6.95 -4.45 -6.98
CA PRO A 127 -8.15 -3.80 -6.42
C PRO A 127 -9.31 -4.76 -6.18
N ALA A 128 -9.67 -5.59 -7.15
CA ALA A 128 -10.76 -6.56 -6.98
C ALA A 128 -10.43 -7.62 -5.91
N ALA A 129 -9.19 -8.09 -5.87
CA ALA A 129 -8.73 -9.06 -4.86
C ALA A 129 -8.79 -8.49 -3.43
N VAL A 130 -8.43 -7.22 -3.25
CA VAL A 130 -8.53 -6.50 -1.97
C VAL A 130 -9.99 -6.39 -1.52
N LEU A 131 -10.91 -5.96 -2.40
CA LEU A 131 -12.34 -5.88 -2.09
C LEU A 131 -12.91 -7.24 -1.67
N LYS A 132 -12.59 -8.30 -2.43
CA LYS A 132 -12.99 -9.66 -2.07
C LYS A 132 -12.42 -10.09 -0.71
N LYS A 133 -11.16 -9.73 -0.41
CA LYS A 133 -10.52 -10.08 0.87
C LYS A 133 -11.15 -9.35 2.05
N ILE A 134 -11.55 -8.09 1.88
CA ILE A 134 -12.27 -7.30 2.89
C ILE A 134 -13.62 -7.95 3.19
N ALA A 135 -14.42 -8.26 2.18
CA ALA A 135 -15.71 -8.93 2.36
C ALA A 135 -15.58 -10.29 3.10
N LEU A 136 -14.54 -11.06 2.79
CA LEU A 136 -14.23 -12.30 3.52
C LEU A 136 -13.79 -12.04 4.97
N ASN A 137 -13.08 -10.94 5.24
CA ASN A 137 -12.69 -10.56 6.60
C ASN A 137 -13.90 -10.13 7.44
N GLU A 138 -14.86 -9.42 6.86
CA GLU A 138 -16.10 -9.02 7.54
C GLU A 138 -16.92 -10.24 7.99
N GLN A 139 -16.99 -11.28 7.14
CA GLN A 139 -17.63 -12.54 7.50
C GLN A 139 -16.86 -13.28 8.60
N LYS A 140 -15.53 -13.24 8.57
CA LYS A 140 -14.66 -13.89 9.55
C LYS A 140 -14.63 -13.18 10.91
N TYR A 141 -14.83 -11.86 10.92
CA TYR A 141 -14.77 -11.01 12.11
C TYR A 141 -16.00 -10.08 12.17
N PRO A 142 -17.20 -10.64 12.42
CA PRO A 142 -18.42 -9.82 12.44
C PRO A 142 -18.38 -8.83 13.60
N ALA A 143 -18.71 -7.56 13.33
CA ALA A 143 -18.61 -6.46 14.30
C ALA A 143 -19.30 -6.77 15.64
N SER A 144 -20.44 -7.45 15.61
CA SER A 144 -21.19 -7.87 16.81
C SER A 144 -20.42 -8.83 17.73
N LYS A 145 -19.44 -9.58 17.21
CA LYS A 145 -18.62 -10.54 17.98
C LYS A 145 -17.25 -10.00 18.36
N VAL A 146 -16.75 -8.98 17.66
CA VAL A 146 -15.34 -8.54 17.74
C VAL A 146 -15.16 -7.11 18.25
N TRP A 147 -16.24 -6.37 18.55
CA TRP A 147 -16.17 -5.01 19.07
C TRP A 147 -15.27 -4.92 20.32
N GLY A 148 -14.19 -4.16 20.24
CA GLY A 148 -13.22 -3.99 21.32
C GLY A 148 -12.36 -5.22 21.66
N SER A 149 -12.42 -6.29 20.85
CA SER A 149 -11.76 -7.57 21.15
C SER A 149 -10.76 -7.97 20.08
N LYS A 150 -9.50 -8.21 20.47
CA LYS A 150 -8.43 -8.74 19.61
C LYS A 150 -8.46 -10.27 19.47
N LYS A 151 -9.50 -10.94 19.98
CA LYS A 151 -9.60 -12.41 19.97
C LYS A 151 -9.56 -12.96 18.55
N LYS A 152 -8.87 -14.09 18.35
CA LYS A 152 -8.87 -14.78 17.05
C LYS A 152 -10.19 -15.52 16.84
N TYR A 153 -10.58 -15.72 15.58
CA TYR A 153 -11.84 -16.40 15.24
C TYR A 153 -12.01 -17.80 15.89
N SER A 154 -10.90 -18.50 16.14
CA SER A 154 -10.86 -19.78 16.84
C SER A 154 -11.37 -19.74 18.29
N GLU A 155 -11.65 -18.56 18.84
CA GLU A 155 -12.06 -18.37 20.24
C GLU A 155 -13.53 -17.92 20.38
N TYR A 156 -14.31 -17.82 19.29
CA TYR A 156 -15.71 -17.39 19.33
C TYR A 156 -16.73 -18.53 19.49
N ASP A 157 -16.39 -19.76 19.08
CA ASP A 157 -17.37 -20.87 19.01
C ASP A 157 -17.46 -21.70 20.31
N SER A 158 -16.81 -21.28 21.41
CA SER A 158 -16.80 -22.03 22.68
C SER A 158 -17.80 -21.57 23.73
N SER A 159 -18.73 -20.64 23.42
CA SER A 159 -19.68 -20.12 24.42
C SER A 159 -21.17 -20.23 24.09
N ASP A 160 -21.59 -21.02 23.10
CA ASP A 160 -23.01 -21.25 22.80
C ASP A 160 -23.38 -22.74 22.84
N ASN A 161 -23.06 -23.42 23.94
CA ASN A 161 -23.72 -24.70 24.26
C ASN A 161 -23.90 -24.92 25.77
N THR A 162 -24.80 -24.13 26.38
CA THR A 162 -25.49 -24.54 27.61
C THR A 162 -27.00 -24.43 27.40
N CYS A 163 -27.52 -25.26 26.49
CA CYS A 163 -28.94 -25.58 26.47
C CYS A 163 -29.28 -26.53 27.62
N THR A 164 -30.09 -26.02 28.55
CA THR A 164 -31.28 -26.65 29.13
C THR A 164 -31.25 -28.13 29.50
N GLY A 165 -31.53 -28.40 30.79
CA GLY A 165 -32.21 -29.62 31.21
C GLY A 165 -31.63 -30.21 32.48
N ASN A 166 -32.29 -29.99 33.61
CA ASN A 166 -32.54 -31.02 34.62
C ASN A 166 -33.67 -30.52 35.52
N GLU A 167 -34.90 -30.80 35.07
CA GLU A 167 -35.98 -31.17 35.99
C GLU A 167 -35.71 -32.61 36.45
N GLN A 168 -35.48 -32.79 37.75
CA GLN A 168 -36.06 -33.82 38.64
C GLN A 168 -35.36 -33.80 39.99
#